data_AF-A0A9W7X6C6-F1
#
_entry.id   AF-A0A9W7X6C6-F1
#
_cell.length_a   1.000
_cell.length_b   1.000
_cell.length_c   1.000
_cell.angle_alpha   90.00
_cell.angle_beta   90.00
_cell.angle_gamma   90.00
#
_symmetry.space_group_name_H-M   'P 1'
#
loop_
_entity.id
_entity.type
_entity.pdbx_description
1 polymer ?
#
loop_
_entity_poly.entity_id
_entity_poly.type
_entity_poly.pdbx_seq_one_letter_code
_entity_poly.pdbx_strand_id
1 'polypeptide(L)'
;MAPSRKNLFAAAGILLLLAIVAAAGETASVEPLDTCRHLSGSFQGLCRFDDYCRLDCMTESSDNIGGECDSNFFSRCWCITNCATEAVAPTSAPIRP
;
A
#
# COMPACT_ATOMS: atom_id res chain seq x y z
N MET A 1 53.95 23.12 -15.27
CA MET A 1 52.84 23.41 -14.33
C MET A 1 51.60 22.71 -14.84
N ALA A 2 51.04 21.77 -14.09
CA ALA A 2 49.87 20.97 -14.52
C ALA A 2 48.56 21.75 -14.29
N PRO A 3 47.56 21.65 -15.18
CA PRO A 3 46.27 22.30 -14.99
C PRO A 3 45.51 21.61 -13.83
N SER A 4 45.02 22.44 -12.91
CA SER A 4 44.29 22.03 -11.70
C SER A 4 42.90 21.47 -12.03
N ARG A 5 42.67 20.18 -11.74
CA ARG A 5 41.42 19.43 -11.99
C ARG A 5 40.31 19.68 -10.95
N LYS A 6 40.23 20.87 -10.36
CA LYS A 6 39.40 21.09 -9.15
C LYS A 6 38.06 21.80 -9.40
N ASN A 7 37.81 22.29 -10.62
CA ASN A 7 36.69 23.22 -10.85
C ASN A 7 35.53 22.65 -11.70
N LEU A 8 35.62 21.40 -12.17
CA LEU A 8 34.55 20.79 -13.00
C LEU A 8 33.46 20.11 -12.17
N PHE A 9 33.74 19.75 -10.92
CA PHE A 9 32.80 19.01 -10.06
C PHE A 9 31.72 19.89 -9.42
N ALA A 10 31.96 21.20 -9.28
CA ALA A 10 31.04 22.11 -8.59
C ALA A 10 29.81 22.49 -9.44
N ALA A 11 29.96 22.58 -10.76
CA ALA A 11 28.88 23.01 -11.65
C ALA A 11 27.80 21.92 -11.86
N ALA A 12 28.19 20.64 -11.87
CA ALA A 12 27.27 19.53 -12.07
C ALA A 12 26.34 19.28 -10.87
N GLY A 13 26.82 19.52 -9.65
CA GLY A 13 26.02 19.31 -8.43
C GLY A 13 24.86 20.30 -8.28
N ILE A 14 25.03 21.54 -8.76
CA ILE A 14 24.00 22.60 -8.65
C ILE A 14 22.80 22.31 -9.57
N LEU A 15 23.05 21.79 -10.78
CA LEU A 15 21.99 21.40 -11.72
C LEU A 15 21.15 20.23 -11.19
N LEU A 16 21.77 19.27 -10.50
CA LEU A 16 21.07 18.12 -9.92
C LEU A 16 20.12 18.55 -8.79
N LEU A 17 20.54 19.50 -7.94
CA LEU A 17 19.70 20.00 -6.84
C LEU A 17 18.46 20.75 -7.34
N LEU A 18 18.57 21.52 -8.44
CA LEU A 18 17.42 22.24 -9.04
C LEU A 18 16.36 21.30 -9.61
N ALA A 19 16.74 20.11 -10.12
CA ALA A 19 15.80 19.15 -10.69
C ALA A 19 14.91 18.47 -9.63
N ILE A 20 15.36 18.37 -8.38
CA ILE A 20 14.64 17.66 -7.31
C ILE A 20 13.49 18.52 -6.74
N VAL A 21 13.57 19.85 -6.82
CA VAL A 21 12.60 20.76 -6.17
C VAL A 21 11.29 20.91 -6.97
N ALA A 22 11.24 20.50 -8.24
CA ALA A 22 10.08 20.73 -9.12
C ALA A 22 8.96 19.67 -9.03
N ALA A 23 9.10 18.64 -8.20
CA ALA A 23 8.12 17.55 -8.08
C ALA A 23 7.28 17.64 -6.80
N ALA A 24 6.83 18.83 -6.41
CA ALA A 24 5.76 18.98 -5.42
C ALA A 24 4.41 18.99 -6.15
N GLY A 25 4.02 17.82 -6.66
CA GLY A 25 2.67 17.59 -7.14
C GLY A 25 1.73 17.54 -5.95
N GLU A 26 0.69 18.38 -5.94
CA GLU A 26 -0.40 18.33 -4.99
C GLU A 26 -1.07 16.97 -5.11
N THR A 27 -0.81 16.09 -4.14
CA THR A 27 -1.56 14.84 -4.01
C THR A 27 -2.91 15.24 -3.43
N ALA A 28 -3.96 15.11 -4.23
CA ALA A 28 -5.31 15.12 -3.70
C ALA A 28 -5.36 14.04 -2.61
N SER A 29 -5.54 14.49 -1.37
CA SER A 29 -5.77 13.63 -0.22
C SER A 29 -7.07 12.88 -0.45
N VAL A 30 -6.98 11.72 -1.10
CA VAL A 30 -8.00 10.70 -1.04
C VAL A 30 -8.01 10.25 0.41
N GLU A 31 -9.07 10.58 1.16
CA GLU A 31 -9.32 10.04 2.48
C GLU A 31 -9.02 8.54 2.43
N PRO A 32 -8.08 8.02 3.25
CA PRO A 32 -7.78 6.59 3.21
C PRO A 32 -9.06 5.86 3.61
N LEU A 33 -9.67 5.16 2.65
CA LEU A 33 -10.62 4.12 2.98
C LEU A 33 -9.91 3.22 3.99
N ASP A 34 -10.44 3.11 5.20
CA ASP A 34 -9.88 2.23 6.21
C ASP A 34 -9.84 0.82 5.61
N THR A 35 -8.62 0.33 5.38
CA THR A 35 -8.40 -0.99 4.79
C THR A 35 -8.06 -1.97 5.89
N CYS A 36 -8.73 -3.11 5.85
CA CYS A 36 -8.57 -4.20 6.80
C CYS A 36 -7.79 -5.32 6.12
N ARG A 37 -6.88 -5.96 6.85
CA ARG A 37 -6.12 -7.11 6.36
C ARG A 37 -6.45 -8.37 7.14
N HIS A 38 -6.59 -9.49 6.45
CA HIS A 38 -6.74 -10.81 7.05
C HIS A 38 -5.85 -11.84 6.34
N LEU A 39 -5.50 -12.91 7.04
CA LEU A 39 -4.71 -13.97 6.46
C LEU A 39 -5.55 -14.71 5.42
N SER A 40 -5.00 -15.01 4.24
CA SER A 40 -5.69 -15.85 3.26
C SER A 40 -5.88 -17.27 3.80
N GLY A 41 -7.09 -17.80 3.63
CA GLY A 41 -7.42 -19.18 3.97
C GLY A 41 -7.08 -20.19 2.87
N SER A 42 -7.03 -19.75 1.61
CA SER A 42 -6.78 -20.60 0.44
C SER A 42 -5.32 -20.62 -0.02
N PHE A 43 -4.55 -19.57 0.28
CA PHE A 43 -3.19 -19.45 -0.24
C PHE A 43 -2.24 -20.48 0.39
N GLN A 44 -1.59 -21.29 -0.46
CA GLN A 44 -0.67 -22.34 -0.03
C GLN A 44 0.79 -21.99 -0.34
N GLY A 45 1.67 -22.28 0.62
CA GLY A 45 3.11 -22.12 0.47
C GLY A 45 3.63 -20.74 0.84
N LEU A 46 4.79 -20.36 0.28
CA LEU A 46 5.45 -19.10 0.55
C LEU A 46 5.02 -18.03 -0.45
N CYS A 47 4.56 -16.90 0.06
CA CYS A 47 4.17 -15.74 -0.73
C CYS A 47 5.42 -15.02 -1.24
N ARG A 48 5.77 -15.21 -2.52
CA ARG A 48 6.94 -14.54 -3.14
C ARG A 48 6.57 -13.34 -4.00
N PHE A 49 5.35 -13.34 -4.54
CA PHE A 49 4.88 -12.30 -5.43
C PHE A 49 3.47 -11.91 -5.04
N ASP A 50 3.26 -10.61 -4.83
CA ASP A 50 1.98 -10.04 -4.41
C ASP A 50 0.87 -10.34 -5.43
N ASP A 51 1.21 -10.44 -6.72
CA ASP A 51 0.25 -10.75 -7.77
C ASP A 51 -0.47 -12.09 -7.58
N TYR A 52 0.25 -13.13 -7.17
CA TYR A 52 -0.36 -14.44 -6.90
C TYR A 52 -1.24 -14.40 -5.66
N CYS A 53 -0.78 -13.70 -4.62
CA CYS A 53 -1.57 -13.51 -3.40
C CYS A 53 -2.86 -12.74 -3.69
N ARG A 54 -2.78 -11.64 -4.44
CA ARG A 54 -3.93 -10.84 -4.87
C ARG A 54 -4.93 -11.67 -5.66
N LEU A 55 -4.48 -12.47 -6.62
CA LEU A 55 -5.38 -13.32 -7.42
C LEU A 55 -6.10 -14.36 -6.54
N ASP A 56 -5.39 -14.96 -5.60
CA ASP A 56 -5.97 -15.92 -4.66
C ASP A 56 -7.00 -15.25 -3.75
N CYS A 57 -6.67 -14.10 -3.16
CA CYS A 57 -7.59 -13.30 -2.35
C CYS A 57 -8.86 -12.90 -3.12
N MET A 58 -8.73 -12.46 -4.38
CA MET A 58 -9.88 -12.14 -5.23
C MET A 58 -10.75 -13.37 -5.55
N THR A 59 -10.16 -14.56 -5.53
CA THR A 59 -10.88 -15.83 -5.71
C THR A 59 -11.54 -16.30 -4.40
N GLU A 60 -10.91 -16.02 -3.26
CA GLU A 60 -11.38 -16.37 -1.91
C GLU A 60 -12.68 -15.65 -1.55
N SER A 61 -12.80 -14.36 -1.89
CA SER A 61 -14.02 -13.57 -1.67
C SER A 61 -14.12 -12.38 -2.63
N SER A 62 -15.35 -12.03 -3.02
CA SER A 62 -15.64 -10.81 -3.78
C SER A 62 -15.47 -9.53 -2.97
N ASP A 63 -15.42 -9.64 -1.63
CA ASP A 63 -15.25 -8.49 -0.73
C ASP A 63 -13.78 -8.08 -0.59
N ASN A 64 -12.86 -8.92 -1.07
CA ASN A 64 -11.44 -8.64 -1.10
C ASN A 64 -11.14 -7.66 -2.24
N ILE A 65 -10.39 -6.61 -1.95
CA ILE A 65 -9.97 -5.57 -2.89
C ILE A 65 -8.51 -5.71 -3.31
N GLY A 66 -7.76 -6.60 -2.64
CA GLY A 66 -6.35 -6.83 -2.93
C GLY A 66 -5.74 -7.95 -2.11
N GLY A 67 -4.44 -8.11 -2.26
CA GLY A 67 -3.63 -8.99 -1.43
C GLY A 67 -2.15 -8.65 -1.55
N GLU A 68 -1.41 -8.85 -0.47
CA GLU A 68 0.02 -8.57 -0.37
C GLU A 68 0.76 -9.67 0.39
N CYS A 69 2.02 -9.90 0.03
CA CYS A 69 2.91 -10.77 0.77
C CYS A 69 3.50 -10.04 1.97
N ASP A 70 3.50 -10.70 3.12
CA ASP A 70 4.25 -10.21 4.28
C ASP A 70 5.75 -10.23 4.01
N SER A 71 6.46 -9.20 4.48
CA SER A 71 7.92 -9.05 4.33
C SER A 71 8.71 -9.98 5.27
N ASN A 72 8.02 -10.75 6.10
CA ASN A 72 8.62 -11.67 7.07
C ASN A 72 9.21 -12.93 6.42
N PHE A 73 10.09 -13.62 7.15
CA PHE A 73 10.80 -14.84 6.68
C PHE A 73 9.86 -15.98 6.25
N PHE A 74 8.65 -16.01 6.81
CA PHE A 74 7.54 -16.84 6.34
C PHE A 74 6.54 -15.93 5.67
N SER A 75 6.87 -15.42 4.49
CA SER A 75 5.98 -14.53 3.72
C SER A 75 4.62 -15.21 3.54
N ARG A 76 3.65 -14.76 4.33
CA ARG A 76 2.27 -15.21 4.27
C ARG A 76 1.49 -14.26 3.37
N CYS A 77 0.47 -14.78 2.70
CA CYS A 77 -0.44 -13.97 1.91
C CYS A 77 -1.50 -13.34 2.83
N TRP A 78 -1.64 -12.03 2.75
CA TRP A 78 -2.67 -11.26 3.44
C TRP A 78 -3.62 -10.65 2.42
N CYS A 79 -4.91 -10.90 2.58
CA CYS A 79 -5.97 -10.30 1.78
C CYS A 79 -6.38 -8.96 2.37
N ILE A 80 -6.67 -8.00 1.50
CA ILE A 80 -7.04 -6.64 1.85
C ILE A 80 -8.52 -6.46 1.52
N THR A 81 -9.28 -5.90 2.46
CA THR A 81 -10.72 -5.63 2.38
C THR A 81 -10.98 -4.18 2.76
N ASN A 82 -12.13 -3.63 2.35
CA ASN A 82 -12.62 -2.40 2.97
C ASN A 82 -13.11 -2.73 4.38
N CYS A 83 -12.62 -2.03 5.40
CA CYS A 83 -13.18 -2.16 6.73
C CYS A 83 -14.65 -1.72 6.68
N ALA A 84 -15.55 -2.57 7.18
CA ALA A 84 -16.91 -2.12 7.42
C ALA A 84 -16.84 -1.04 8.50
N THR A 85 -17.16 0.21 8.14
CA THR A 85 -17.59 1.18 9.13
C THR A 85 -18.88 0.63 9.69
N GLU A 86 -18.89 0.27 10.97
CA GLU A 86 -20.07 -0.29 11.62
C GLU A 86 -21.27 0.63 11.34
N ALA A 87 -22.14 0.22 10.42
CA ALA A 87 -23.45 0.83 10.28
C ALA A 87 -24.16 0.53 11.60
N VAL A 88 -24.23 1.54 12.48
CA VAL A 88 -24.90 1.48 13.77
C VAL A 88 -26.25 0.81 13.54
N ALA A 89 -26.36 -0.44 13.97
CA ALA A 89 -27.60 -1.20 13.86
C ALA A 89 -28.68 -0.39 14.59
N PRO A 90 -29.81 -0.04 13.94
CA PRO A 90 -30.89 0.59 14.66
C PRO A 90 -31.42 -0.45 15.66
N THR A 91 -31.06 -0.30 16.93
CA THR A 91 -31.82 -0.91 18.02
C THR A 91 -33.20 -0.27 17.99
N SER A 92 -34.12 -0.88 17.26
CA SER A 92 -35.53 -0.56 17.30
C SER A 92 -36.35 -1.84 17.36
N ALA A 93 -36.42 -2.41 18.55
CA ALA A 93 -37.57 -3.22 18.94
C ALA A 93 -38.30 -2.47 20.06
N PRO A 94 -39.54 -1.98 19.83
CA PRO A 94 -40.36 -1.47 20.92
C PRO A 94 -40.76 -2.63 21.82
N ILE A 95 -40.50 -2.48 23.12
CA ILE A 95 -41.14 -3.30 24.15
C ILE A 95 -42.64 -2.98 24.09
N ARG A 96 -43.46 -3.98 23.76
CA ARG A 96 -44.93 -3.92 23.84
C ARG A 96 -45.39 -4.74 25.05
N PRO A 97 -46.54 -4.36 25.62
CA PRO A 97 -46.73 -3.95 27.02
C PRO A 97 -46.61 -5.09 28.05
#